data_AF-A0A0P0Y4D1-F1
#
_entry.id   AF-A0A0P0Y4D1-F1
#
_cell.length_a   1.000
_cell.length_b   1.000
_cell.length_c   1.000
_cell.angle_alpha   90.00
_cell.angle_beta   90.00
_cell.angle_gamma   90.00
#
_symmetry.space_group_name_H-M   'P 1'
#
loop_
_entity.id
_entity.type
_entity.pdbx_description
1 polymer ?
#
loop_
_entity_poly.entity_id
_entity_poly.type
_entity_poly.pdbx_seq_one_letter_code
_entity_poly.pdbx_strand_id
1 'polypeptide(L)'
;MIFLRRIKLAMGVLENGKEIAVKKLHDIESLDDEKFMNEFVNLMSAQHKNIVQLVGYCYDTRRKVVLHNGKYVVVHVEERALCFEYLQRGSLDKYLSDESSGFDWCTRYKIIKGICEGVNSTFIMDDEIIFIIST
;
A
#
# COMPACT_ATOMS: atom_id res chain seq x y z
N MET A 1 11.71 10.03 13.57
CA MET A 1 11.23 8.68 13.96
C MET A 1 10.02 8.39 13.08
N ILE A 2 10.26 7.95 11.84
CA ILE A 2 9.19 7.64 10.89
C ILE A 2 8.56 6.33 11.36
N PHE A 3 7.31 6.39 11.83
CA PHE A 3 6.57 5.21 12.24
C PHE A 3 6.27 4.39 10.98
N LEU A 4 7.04 3.33 10.76
CA LEU A 4 6.67 2.25 9.84
C LEU A 4 5.43 1.56 10.41
N ARG A 5 4.24 2.10 10.16
CA ARG A 5 2.98 1.39 10.38
C ARG A 5 2.99 0.11 9.54
N ARG A 6 3.02 -1.06 10.20
CA ARG A 6 2.71 -2.33 9.53
C ARG A 6 1.30 -2.24 8.94
N ILE A 7 1.21 -1.90 7.66
CA ILE A 7 -0.03 -1.90 6.91
C ILE A 7 -0.35 -3.36 6.59
N LYS A 8 -1.50 -3.86 7.03
CA LYS A 8 -1.94 -5.19 6.62
C LYS A 8 -2.53 -5.09 5.23
N LEU A 9 -1.87 -5.70 4.25
CA LEU A 9 -2.44 -5.96 2.94
C LEU A 9 -3.29 -7.23 2.98
N ALA A 10 -4.43 -7.20 2.29
CA ALA A 10 -5.21 -8.40 2.00
C ALA A 10 -4.93 -8.84 0.55
N MET A 11 -4.85 -10.15 0.30
CA MET A 11 -4.81 -10.66 -1.07
C MET A 11 -6.24 -10.78 -1.61
N GLY A 12 -6.42 -10.39 -2.87
CA GLY A 12 -7.65 -10.59 -3.63
C GLY A 12 -7.35 -11.16 -5.01
N VAL A 13 -8.38 -11.65 -5.69
CA VAL A 13 -8.29 -12.19 -7.04
C VAL A 13 -9.32 -11.50 -7.92
N LEU A 14 -8.88 -10.90 -9.02
CA LEU A 14 -9.75 -10.29 -10.01
C LEU A 14 -10.49 -11.37 -10.82
N GLU A 15 -11.57 -11.00 -11.51
CA GLU A 15 -12.36 -11.94 -12.33
C GLU A 15 -11.54 -12.67 -13.40
N ASN A 16 -10.46 -12.04 -13.88
CA ASN A 16 -9.52 -12.64 -14.82
C ASN A 16 -8.48 -13.58 -14.17
N GLY A 17 -8.59 -13.86 -12.87
CA GLY A 17 -7.68 -14.71 -12.11
C GLY A 17 -6.40 -14.02 -11.64
N LYS A 18 -6.20 -12.72 -11.93
CA LYS A 18 -5.01 -11.99 -11.47
C LYS A 18 -5.08 -11.70 -9.98
N GLU A 19 -4.02 -12.06 -9.26
CA GLU A 19 -3.84 -11.76 -7.84
C GLU A 19 -3.48 -10.28 -7.63
N ILE A 20 -4.09 -9.66 -6.62
CA ILE A 20 -3.85 -8.27 -6.22
C ILE A 20 -3.65 -8.15 -4.71
N ALA A 21 -2.86 -7.18 -4.29
CA ALA A 21 -2.73 -6.77 -2.90
C ALA A 21 -3.60 -5.54 -2.65
N VAL A 22 -4.42 -5.56 -1.59
CA VAL A 22 -5.37 -4.49 -1.26
C VAL A 22 -4.96 -3.83 0.04
N LYS A 23 -4.60 -2.54 -0.02
CA LYS A 23 -4.38 -1.65 1.12
C LYS A 23 -5.66 -0.91 1.41
N LYS A 24 -6.37 -1.28 2.48
CA LYS A 24 -7.47 -0.44 2.98
C LYS A 24 -6.90 0.81 3.63
N LEU A 25 -7.43 1.96 3.26
CA LEU A 25 -7.09 3.24 3.89
C LEU A 25 -7.98 3.44 5.11
N HIS A 26 -7.40 3.95 6.18
CA HIS A 26 -8.14 4.20 7.42
C HIS A 26 -8.90 5.52 7.36
N ASP A 27 -9.94 5.67 8.20
CA ASP A 27 -10.86 6.83 8.18
C ASP A 27 -10.15 8.19 8.11
N ILE A 28 -9.03 8.37 8.80
CA ILE A 28 -8.27 9.65 8.79
C ILE A 28 -7.67 9.94 7.40
N GLU A 29 -7.16 8.91 6.73
CA GLU A 29 -6.60 9.01 5.38
C GLU A 29 -7.70 9.21 4.34
N SER A 30 -8.91 8.72 4.61
CA SER A 30 -10.04 8.77 3.68
C SER A 30 -10.94 10.01 3.81
N LEU A 31 -10.58 11.02 4.60
CA LEU A 31 -11.41 12.22 4.75
C LEU A 31 -11.18 13.28 3.66
N ASP A 32 -10.10 13.17 2.90
CA ASP A 32 -9.67 14.19 1.94
C ASP A 32 -9.57 13.59 0.53
N ASP A 33 -10.59 13.85 -0.29
CA ASP A 33 -10.67 13.41 -1.69
C ASP A 33 -9.51 13.87 -2.53
N GLU A 34 -9.08 15.11 -2.36
CA GLU A 34 -8.01 15.69 -3.16
C GLU A 34 -6.69 15.02 -2.81
N LYS A 35 -6.40 14.83 -1.51
CA LYS A 35 -5.21 14.09 -1.08
C LYS A 35 -5.23 12.65 -1.58
N PHE A 36 -6.36 11.96 -1.45
CA PHE A 36 -6.49 10.58 -1.91
C PHE A 36 -6.24 10.47 -3.42
N MET A 37 -6.85 11.35 -4.22
CA MET A 37 -6.67 11.34 -5.67
C MET A 37 -5.24 11.73 -6.06
N ASN A 38 -4.61 12.67 -5.35
CA ASN A 38 -3.20 13.01 -5.57
C ASN A 38 -2.27 11.83 -5.24
N GLU A 39 -2.48 11.14 -4.12
CA GLU A 39 -1.75 9.91 -3.75
C GLU A 39 -1.93 8.86 -4.85
N PHE A 40 -3.17 8.58 -5.25
CA PHE A 40 -3.50 7.64 -6.30
C PHE A 40 -2.80 7.97 -7.63
N VAL A 41 -2.89 9.22 -8.11
CA VAL A 41 -2.28 9.64 -9.38
C VAL A 41 -0.75 9.53 -9.32
N ASN A 42 -0.14 9.95 -8.21
CA ASN A 42 1.31 9.86 -8.03
C ASN A 42 1.78 8.40 -8.03
N LEU A 43 1.09 7.52 -7.29
CA LEU A 43 1.39 6.09 -7.27
C LEU A 43 1.13 5.40 -8.61
N MET A 44 0.09 5.79 -9.36
CA MET A 44 -0.15 5.28 -10.72
C MET A 44 0.96 5.68 -11.70
N SER A 45 1.52 6.88 -11.53
CA SER A 45 2.62 7.38 -12.36
C SER A 45 3.96 6.70 -12.06
N ALA A 46 4.06 6.01 -10.91
CA ALA A 46 5.24 5.30 -10.49
C ALA A 46 5.45 4.02 -11.30
N GLN A 47 6.38 4.07 -12.24
CA GLN A 47 6.72 2.92 -13.07
C GLN A 47 8.21 2.65 -12.98
N HIS A 48 8.58 1.66 -12.18
CA HIS A 48 9.94 1.18 -12.11
C HIS A 48 9.94 -0.31 -11.78
N LYS A 49 10.88 -1.07 -12.34
CA LYS A 49 11.02 -2.52 -12.13
C LYS A 49 11.19 -2.94 -10.65
N ASN A 50 11.49 -1.99 -9.77
CA ASN A 50 11.70 -2.20 -8.34
C ASN A 50 10.63 -1.51 -7.46
N ILE A 51 9.58 -0.96 -8.06
CA ILE A 51 8.42 -0.41 -7.38
C ILE A 51 7.22 -1.32 -7.70
N VAL A 52 6.42 -1.67 -6.70
CA VAL A 52 5.20 -2.45 -6.94
C VAL A 52 4.21 -1.59 -7.72
N GLN A 53 3.66 -2.15 -8.79
CA GLN A 53 2.73 -1.40 -9.62
C GLN A 53 1.37 -1.28 -8.92
N LEU A 54 0.88 -0.04 -8.79
CA LEU A 54 -0.52 0.22 -8.48
C LEU A 54 -1.37 -0.17 -9.70
N VAL A 55 -2.39 -1.00 -9.49
CA VAL A 55 -3.29 -1.49 -10.54
C VAL A 55 -4.64 -0.79 -10.53
N GLY A 56 -5.00 -0.11 -9.44
CA GLY A 56 -6.24 0.63 -9.33
C GLY A 56 -6.59 1.02 -7.89
N TYR A 57 -7.83 1.44 -7.70
CA TYR A 57 -8.37 1.77 -6.39
C TYR A 57 -9.83 1.34 -6.28
N CYS A 58 -10.30 1.23 -5.05
CA CYS A 58 -11.70 1.08 -4.71
C CYS A 58 -12.17 2.31 -3.93
N TYR A 59 -13.37 2.78 -4.24
CA TYR A 59 -14.04 3.86 -3.51
C TYR A 59 -15.50 3.48 -3.37
N ASP A 60 -15.96 3.30 -2.13
CA ASP A 60 -17.34 2.87 -1.86
C ASP A 60 -17.92 3.68 -0.70
N THR A 61 -19.15 4.15 -0.87
CA THR A 61 -19.87 4.90 0.15
C THR A 61 -21.07 4.09 0.61
N ARG A 62 -21.01 3.61 1.84
CA ARG A 62 -22.05 2.75 2.43
C ARG A 62 -22.77 3.45 3.56
N ARG A 63 -24.03 3.08 3.78
CA ARG A 63 -24.77 3.48 4.98
C ARG A 63 -24.51 2.49 6.10
N LYS A 64 -24.07 2.96 7.26
CA LYS A 64 -23.95 2.15 8.48
C LYS A 64 -24.90 2.70 9.54
N VAL A 65 -25.55 1.81 10.27
CA VAL A 65 -26.31 2.18 11.48
C VAL A 65 -25.34 2.13 12.65
N VAL A 66 -25.18 3.26 13.33
CA VAL A 66 -24.28 3.38 14.48
C VAL A 66 -25.04 3.93 15.69
N LEU A 67 -24.64 3.53 16.89
CA LEU A 67 -25.19 4.06 18.13
C LEU A 67 -24.47 5.37 18.48
N HIS A 68 -25.21 6.47 18.57
CA HIS A 68 -24.67 7.78 18.94
C HIS A 68 -25.58 8.42 19.98
N ASN A 69 -25.02 8.76 21.15
CA ASN A 69 -25.76 9.35 22.28
C ASN A 69 -27.05 8.58 22.64
N GLY A 70 -26.98 7.24 22.67
CA GLY A 70 -28.11 6.38 23.02
C GLY A 70 -29.18 6.21 21.92
N LYS A 71 -28.99 6.79 20.74
CA LYS A 71 -29.90 6.67 19.59
C LYS A 71 -29.19 6.04 18.39
N TYR A 72 -29.87 5.15 17.68
CA TYR A 72 -29.38 4.66 16.39
C TYR A 72 -29.55 5.73 15.31
N VAL A 73 -28.47 6.03 14.62
CA VAL A 73 -28.43 6.97 13.50
C VAL A 73 -27.81 6.29 12.29
N VAL A 74 -28.30 6.65 11.10
CA VAL A 74 -27.71 6.20 9.83
C VAL A 74 -26.63 7.20 9.45
N VAL A 75 -25.41 6.73 9.29
CA VAL A 75 -24.27 7.53 8.83
C VAL A 75 -23.80 7.03 7.47
N HIS A 76 -23.26 7.94 6.68
CA HIS A 76 -22.51 7.59 5.48
C HIS A 76 -21.07 7.30 5.89
N VAL A 77 -20.53 6.17 5.44
CA VAL A 77 -19.16 5.75 5.67
C VAL A 77 -18.53 5.50 4.32
N GLU A 78 -17.44 6.20 4.08
CA GLU A 78 -16.63 6.04 2.89
C GLU A 78 -15.52 5.04 3.19
N GLU A 79 -15.35 4.06 2.32
CA GLU A 79 -14.29 3.08 2.39
C GLU A 79 -13.45 3.20 1.11
N ARG A 80 -12.15 3.39 1.29
CA ARG A 80 -11.20 3.54 0.19
C ARG A 80 -10.12 2.48 0.30
N ALA A 81 -9.66 1.99 -0.83
CA ALA A 81 -8.53 1.08 -0.87
C ALA A 81 -7.69 1.30 -2.13
N LEU A 82 -6.39 1.08 -2.00
CA LEU A 82 -5.46 1.01 -3.12
C LEU A 82 -5.18 -0.44 -3.45
N CYS A 83 -5.18 -0.77 -4.73
CA CYS A 83 -4.96 -2.11 -5.24
C CYS A 83 -3.63 -2.14 -5.99
N PHE A 84 -2.72 -2.99 -5.55
CA PHE A 84 -1.41 -3.20 -6.16
C PHE A 84 -1.33 -4.59 -6.78
N GLU A 85 -0.36 -4.80 -7.66
CA GLU A 85 0.01 -6.16 -8.03
C GLU A 85 0.46 -6.97 -6.79
N TYR A 86 0.13 -8.26 -6.78
CA TYR A 86 0.51 -9.13 -5.68
C TYR A 86 1.93 -9.68 -5.89
N LEU A 87 2.81 -9.48 -4.90
CA LEU A 87 4.18 -10.00 -4.91
C LEU A 87 4.26 -11.29 -4.06
N GLN A 88 4.42 -12.44 -4.72
CA GLN A 88 4.38 -13.77 -4.08
C GLN A 88 5.44 -13.99 -3.00
N ARG A 89 6.57 -13.29 -3.05
CA ARG A 89 7.66 -13.44 -2.08
C ARG A 89 7.40 -12.70 -0.77
N GLY A 90 6.28 -11.99 -0.67
CA GLY A 90 5.91 -11.19 0.50
C GLY A 90 6.92 -10.08 0.75
N SER A 91 6.94 -9.63 2.00
CA SER A 91 7.72 -8.48 2.41
C SER A 91 9.22 -8.64 2.32
N LEU A 92 9.86 -7.52 2.03
CA LEU A 92 11.29 -7.37 2.00
C LEU A 92 11.94 -7.29 3.38
N ASP A 93 11.16 -7.00 4.43
CA ASP A 93 11.65 -6.96 5.81
C ASP A 93 12.37 -8.27 6.18
N LYS A 94 11.80 -9.41 5.76
CA LYS A 94 12.35 -10.77 5.93
C LYS A 94 13.65 -10.99 5.18
N TYR A 95 13.89 -10.31 4.06
CA TYR A 95 15.08 -10.52 3.25
C TYR A 95 16.22 -9.55 3.57
N LEU A 96 15.90 -8.38 4.13
CA LEU A 96 16.91 -7.38 4.51
C LEU A 96 17.41 -7.55 5.93
N SER A 97 16.52 -7.82 6.89
CA SER A 97 16.87 -7.85 8.32
C SER A 97 17.33 -9.21 8.81
N ASP A 98 16.84 -10.30 8.23
CA ASP A 98 17.05 -11.64 8.74
C ASP A 98 18.32 -12.28 8.18
N GLU A 99 19.28 -12.62 9.03
CA GLU A 99 20.45 -13.43 8.65
C GLU A 99 20.04 -14.82 8.13
N SER A 100 18.93 -15.38 8.63
CA SER A 100 18.44 -16.70 8.22
C SER A 100 17.74 -16.71 6.86
N SER A 101 17.52 -15.55 6.24
CA SER A 101 16.94 -15.45 4.90
C SER A 101 17.81 -16.09 3.80
N GLY A 102 19.07 -16.42 4.10
CA GLY A 102 20.02 -17.02 3.16
C GLY A 102 20.62 -16.05 2.15
N PHE A 103 20.23 -14.76 2.21
CA PHE A 103 20.77 -13.74 1.32
C PHE A 103 22.10 -13.19 1.84
N ASP A 104 23.12 -13.32 1.00
CA ASP A 104 24.40 -12.64 1.20
C ASP A 104 24.26 -11.12 1.13
N TRP A 105 25.27 -10.42 1.66
CA TRP A 105 25.31 -8.96 1.67
C TRP A 105 25.22 -8.36 0.26
N CYS A 106 25.88 -8.96 -0.73
CA CYS A 106 25.86 -8.48 -2.12
C CYS A 106 24.43 -8.46 -2.68
N THR A 107 23.61 -9.44 -2.32
CA THR A 107 22.22 -9.51 -2.76
C THR A 107 21.35 -8.51 -2.02
N ARG A 108 21.51 -8.36 -0.70
CA ARG A 108 20.81 -7.31 0.07
C ARG A 108 21.13 -5.92 -0.47
N TYR A 109 22.40 -5.65 -0.76
CA TYR A 109 22.82 -4.37 -1.34
C TYR A 109 22.19 -4.13 -2.72
N LYS A 110 22.13 -5.14 -3.60
CA LYS A 110 21.45 -5.02 -4.90
C LYS A 110 19.96 -4.68 -4.75
N ILE A 111 19.29 -5.32 -3.79
CA ILE A 111 17.89 -5.04 -3.47
C ILE A 111 17.73 -3.59 -3.01
N ILE A 112 18.50 -3.15 -2.01
CA ILE A 112 18.48 -1.77 -1.49
C ILE A 112 18.77 -0.77 -2.60
N LYS A 113 19.78 -1.03 -3.43
CA LYS A 113 20.12 -0.17 -4.55
C LYS A 113 18.97 -0.06 -5.56
N GLY A 114 18.36 -1.18 -5.93
CA GLY A 114 17.22 -1.19 -6.87
C GLY A 114 16.02 -0.40 -6.34
N ILE A 115 15.77 -0.46 -5.02
CA ILE A 115 14.77 0.37 -4.36
C ILE A 115 15.12 1.85 -4.49
N CYS A 116 16.35 2.24 -4.14
CA CYS A 116 16.78 3.64 -4.25
C CYS A 116 16.69 4.14 -5.70
N GLU A 117 17.05 3.32 -6.67
CA GLU A 117 16.90 3.64 -8.11
C GLU A 117 15.43 3.88 -8.47
N GLY A 118 14.51 3.06 -7.95
CA GLY A 118 13.08 3.25 -8.16
C GLY A 118 12.54 4.52 -7.53
N VAL A 119 12.81 4.73 -6.23
CA VAL A 119 12.35 5.91 -5.49
C VAL A 119 12.84 7.19 -6.16
N ASN A 120 14.13 7.27 -6.53
CA ASN A 120 14.68 8.46 -7.19
C ASN A 120 14.08 8.74 -8.57
N SER A 121 13.53 7.73 -9.24
CA SER A 121 12.86 7.91 -10.53
C SER A 121 11.43 8.46 -10.41
N THR A 122 10.84 8.42 -9.22
CA THR A 122 9.44 8.80 -9.01
C THR A 122 9.30 9.95 -8.02
N PHE A 123 8.47 10.95 -8.33
CA PHE A 123 8.02 11.99 -7.39
C PHE A 123 7.05 11.40 -6.34
N ILE A 124 7.42 10.33 -5.64
CA ILE A 124 6.62 9.79 -4.54
C ILE A 124 7.17 10.35 -3.22
N MET A 125 6.25 10.81 -2.37
CA MET A 125 6.51 11.18 -0.98
C MET A 125 7.14 9.97 -0.27
N ASP A 126 8.36 10.13 0.22
CA ASP A 126 9.30 9.08 0.67
C ASP A 126 8.71 7.94 1.53
N ASP A 127 7.62 8.18 2.27
CA ASP A 127 7.08 7.22 3.23
C ASP A 127 6.35 6.03 2.57
N GLU A 128 5.68 6.20 1.42
CA GLU A 128 4.80 5.16 0.85
C GLU A 128 5.53 4.03 0.11
N ILE A 129 6.62 4.33 -0.60
CA ILE A 129 7.41 3.27 -1.23
C ILE A 129 8.03 2.39 -0.15
N ILE A 130 8.55 2.98 0.93
CA ILE A 130 9.12 2.21 2.05
C ILE A 130 8.08 1.23 2.63
N PHE A 131 6.80 1.60 2.64
CA PHE A 131 5.70 0.71 3.04
C PHE A 131 5.48 -0.46 2.09
N ILE A 132 5.53 -0.23 0.78
CA ILE A 132 5.38 -1.30 -0.22
C ILE A 132 6.45 -2.39 -0.04
N ILE A 133 7.67 -2.00 0.31
CA ILE A 133 8.78 -2.95 0.53
C ILE A 133 8.72 -3.58 1.93
N SER A 134 8.15 -2.89 2.91
CA SER A 134 8.02 -3.39 4.30
C SER A 134 6.72 -4.13 4.60
N THR A 135 5.82 -4.30 3.61
CA THR A 135 4.59 -5.12 3.72
C THR A 135 4.75 -6.47 3.07
#